data_AF-A0A2K3K1C8-F1
#
_entry.id   AF-A0A2K3K1C8-F1
#
_cell.length_a   1.000
_cell.length_b   1.000
_cell.length_c   1.000
_cell.angle_alpha   90.00
_cell.angle_beta   90.00
_cell.angle_gamma   90.00
#
_symmetry.space_group_name_H-M   'P 1'
#
loop_
_entity.id
_entity.type
_entity.pdbx_description
1 polymer ?
#
loop_
_entity_poly.entity_id
_entity_poly.type
_entity_poly.pdbx_seq_one_letter_code
_entity_poly.pdbx_strand_id
1 'polypeptide(L)'
;GKGKKKKVAAKSPPRVRPGTPAAQGCSSRGGGSGTPSSVQQLPQKRARENDLPETGMGDMTGFPVPRCYTVPSFFDMYPHMIPDAEKIAILEQEADASRTQHARDMAGVRDRLAVERNAFQAKIGKLKARIVHLENDQVDYEEKKKIFGDQTVELHMRTEELAAAQT
;
A
#
# COMPACT_ATOMS: atom_id res chain seq x y z
N GLY A 1 -34.73 17.14 -46.63
CA GLY A 1 -34.07 15.93 -46.12
C GLY A 1 -32.62 15.89 -46.56
N LYS A 2 -31.67 15.84 -45.62
CA LYS A 2 -30.26 15.52 -45.88
C LYS A 2 -29.74 14.65 -44.73
N GLY A 3 -29.21 13.49 -45.11
CA GLY A 3 -29.00 12.32 -44.26
C GLY A 3 -27.87 12.44 -43.25
N LYS A 4 -28.09 11.77 -42.11
CA LYS A 4 -27.12 11.51 -41.04
C LYS A 4 -26.08 10.50 -41.55
N LYS A 5 -24.79 10.87 -41.59
CA LYS A 5 -23.68 9.92 -41.79
C LYS A 5 -23.33 9.27 -40.44
N LYS A 6 -23.61 7.98 -40.32
CA LYS A 6 -23.29 7.12 -39.19
C LYS A 6 -21.79 6.76 -39.25
N LYS A 7 -21.00 7.16 -38.25
CA LYS A 7 -19.57 6.82 -38.12
C LYS A 7 -19.47 5.39 -37.55
N VAL A 8 -18.95 4.47 -38.35
CA VAL A 8 -18.72 3.06 -37.99
C VAL A 8 -17.48 2.96 -37.10
N ALA A 9 -17.61 2.27 -35.96
CA ALA A 9 -16.51 1.96 -35.06
C ALA A 9 -15.64 0.85 -35.66
N ALA A 10 -14.35 1.15 -35.87
CA ALA A 10 -13.36 0.18 -36.34
C ALA A 10 -12.88 -0.70 -35.17
N LYS A 11 -12.99 -2.01 -35.37
CA LYS A 11 -12.60 -3.09 -34.45
C LYS A 11 -11.09 -3.33 -34.60
N SER A 12 -10.30 -3.15 -33.54
CA SER A 12 -8.84 -3.41 -33.54
C SER A 12 -8.54 -4.93 -33.43
N PRO A 13 -7.50 -5.44 -34.11
CA PRO A 13 -7.12 -6.86 -34.08
C PRO A 13 -6.34 -7.25 -32.81
N PRO A 14 -6.37 -8.54 -32.41
CA PRO A 14 -5.70 -9.01 -31.20
C PRO A 14 -4.17 -9.05 -31.38
N ARG A 15 -3.46 -8.52 -30.39
CA ARG A 15 -1.99 -8.51 -30.34
C ARG A 15 -1.49 -9.90 -29.90
N VAL A 16 -0.87 -10.60 -30.85
CA VAL A 16 -0.12 -11.85 -30.64
C VAL A 16 1.14 -11.54 -29.80
N ARG A 17 1.35 -12.28 -28.71
CA ARG A 17 2.61 -12.31 -27.95
C ARG A 17 3.44 -13.51 -28.40
N PRO A 18 4.67 -13.33 -28.91
CA PRO A 18 5.61 -14.43 -29.08
C PRO A 18 6.48 -14.66 -27.84
N GLY A 19 6.57 -15.92 -27.39
CA GLY A 19 7.83 -16.53 -26.94
C GLY A 19 8.06 -16.76 -25.44
N THR A 20 7.65 -17.94 -24.94
CA THR A 20 8.39 -18.70 -23.91
C THR A 20 8.43 -20.16 -24.35
N PRO A 21 9.59 -20.85 -24.42
CA PRO A 21 9.65 -22.24 -24.87
C PRO A 21 9.25 -23.22 -23.76
N ALA A 22 8.77 -24.37 -24.22
CA ALA A 22 8.05 -25.43 -23.54
C ALA A 22 8.90 -26.34 -22.64
N ALA A 23 8.25 -27.02 -21.69
CA ALA A 23 8.40 -28.46 -21.51
C ALA A 23 7.21 -29.05 -20.70
N GLN A 24 6.47 -29.96 -21.37
CA GLN A 24 5.87 -31.24 -20.93
C GLN A 24 5.56 -31.42 -19.42
N GLY A 25 4.37 -31.85 -18.97
CA GLY A 25 3.40 -32.76 -19.57
C GLY A 25 3.40 -34.10 -18.83
N CYS A 26 2.38 -34.37 -18.00
CA CYS A 26 1.80 -35.72 -17.87
C CYS A 26 0.37 -35.63 -17.33
N SER A 27 -0.58 -36.01 -18.19
CA SER A 27 -1.98 -36.28 -17.86
C SER A 27 -2.17 -37.79 -17.76
N SER A 28 -2.91 -38.25 -16.77
CA SER A 28 -3.69 -39.49 -16.87
C SER A 28 -5.09 -39.30 -16.26
N ARG A 29 -6.10 -39.49 -17.13
CA ARG A 29 -7.51 -39.80 -16.82
C ARG A 29 -7.54 -41.12 -16.01
N GLY A 30 -8.54 -41.49 -15.21
CA GLY A 30 -9.89 -41.01 -14.94
C GLY A 30 -10.73 -42.19 -14.40
N GLY A 31 -11.71 -41.91 -13.52
CA GLY A 31 -12.90 -42.74 -13.28
C GLY A 31 -12.79 -43.93 -12.32
N GLY A 32 -13.71 -44.01 -11.35
CA GLY A 32 -13.97 -45.25 -10.60
C GLY A 32 -14.56 -45.07 -9.21
N SER A 33 -15.88 -44.90 -9.15
CA SER A 33 -16.71 -45.03 -7.94
C SER A 33 -16.57 -46.44 -7.33
N GLY A 34 -16.41 -46.52 -6.01
CA GLY A 34 -16.41 -47.78 -5.26
C GLY A 34 -16.04 -47.53 -3.80
N THR A 35 -17.05 -47.36 -2.95
CA THR A 35 -16.90 -47.45 -1.49
C THR A 35 -16.62 -48.91 -1.10
N PRO A 36 -15.65 -49.11 -0.20
CA PRO A 36 -15.89 -50.02 0.91
C PRO A 36 -15.72 -49.26 2.23
N SER A 37 -16.74 -49.38 3.07
CA SER A 37 -16.70 -48.99 4.47
C SER A 37 -15.56 -49.74 5.18
N SER A 38 -14.55 -49.01 5.62
CA SER A 38 -13.64 -49.46 6.67
C SER A 38 -13.33 -48.24 7.53
N VAL A 39 -13.87 -48.24 8.74
CA VAL A 39 -13.66 -47.20 9.74
C VAL A 39 -12.21 -47.30 10.20
N GLN A 40 -11.30 -46.63 9.49
CA GLN A 40 -9.99 -46.29 10.02
C GLN A 40 -10.11 -44.92 10.68
N GLN A 41 -10.07 -44.95 12.01
CA GLN A 41 -9.99 -43.79 12.88
C GLN A 41 -8.83 -42.91 12.41
N LEU A 42 -9.12 -41.69 11.94
CA LEU A 42 -8.08 -40.71 11.61
C LEU A 42 -7.15 -40.54 12.82
N PRO A 43 -5.83 -40.48 12.65
CA PRO A 43 -4.94 -40.08 13.73
C PRO A 43 -5.42 -38.75 14.27
N GLN A 44 -5.84 -38.74 15.54
CA GLN A 44 -6.19 -37.53 16.27
C GLN A 44 -5.10 -36.50 16.01
N LYS A 45 -5.47 -35.34 15.46
CA LYS A 45 -4.61 -34.16 15.45
C LYS A 45 -4.11 -33.99 16.89
N ARG A 46 -2.85 -34.34 17.16
CA ARG A 46 -2.22 -33.94 18.42
C ARG A 46 -2.35 -32.42 18.47
N ALA A 47 -2.99 -31.92 19.52
CA ALA A 47 -2.90 -30.51 19.85
C ALA A 47 -1.41 -30.20 19.90
N ARG A 48 -0.96 -29.36 18.96
CA ARG A 48 0.39 -28.80 19.02
C ARG A 48 0.40 -28.02 20.33
N GLU A 49 1.17 -28.49 21.30
CA GLU A 49 1.45 -27.72 22.51
C GLU A 49 1.90 -26.33 22.03
N ASN A 50 1.11 -25.32 22.40
CA ASN A 50 1.51 -23.93 22.26
C ASN A 50 2.53 -23.66 23.36
N ASP A 51 3.74 -24.16 23.18
CA ASP A 51 4.91 -23.52 23.78
C ASP A 51 5.19 -22.27 22.96
N LEU A 52 4.32 -21.28 23.17
CA LEU A 52 4.65 -19.90 22.92
C LEU A 52 5.76 -19.59 23.94
N PRO A 53 7.02 -19.31 23.54
CA PRO A 53 7.98 -18.84 24.51
C PRO A 53 7.39 -17.57 25.11
N GLU A 54 7.14 -17.65 26.42
CA GLU A 54 6.74 -16.57 27.29
C GLU A 54 7.52 -15.33 26.83
N THR A 55 6.80 -14.42 26.18
CA THR A 55 7.39 -13.19 25.68
C THR A 55 7.49 -12.31 26.91
N GLY A 56 8.48 -12.62 27.75
CA GLY A 56 8.93 -11.79 28.82
C GLY A 56 9.35 -10.47 28.21
N MET A 57 8.42 -9.51 28.17
CA MET A 57 8.72 -8.11 28.00
C MET A 57 9.39 -7.63 29.29
N GLY A 58 10.62 -8.09 29.50
CA GLY A 58 11.61 -7.45 30.35
C GLY A 58 12.67 -6.87 29.44
N ASP A 59 12.60 -5.56 29.22
CA ASP A 59 13.72 -4.70 28.82
C ASP A 59 14.52 -5.08 27.55
N MET A 60 13.87 -5.54 26.48
CA MET A 60 14.55 -5.74 25.20
C MET A 60 14.64 -4.40 24.43
N THR A 61 15.64 -3.59 24.74
CA THR A 61 16.05 -2.44 23.93
C THR A 61 16.72 -2.93 22.64
N GLY A 62 15.94 -3.39 21.66
CA GLY A 62 16.47 -3.70 20.32
C GLY A 62 15.70 -4.78 19.57
N PHE A 63 15.69 -4.65 18.24
CA PHE A 63 15.18 -5.68 17.32
C PHE A 63 15.88 -7.01 17.62
N PRO A 64 15.16 -8.13 17.80
CA PRO A 64 15.77 -9.40 18.16
C PRO A 64 16.68 -9.85 17.01
N VAL A 65 17.99 -9.66 17.20
CA VAL A 65 18.98 -10.12 16.24
C VAL A 65 19.02 -11.66 16.33
N PRO A 66 18.99 -12.39 15.21
CA PRO A 66 19.07 -13.84 15.25
C PRO A 66 20.30 -14.29 16.03
N ARG A 67 20.15 -15.33 16.87
CA ARG A 67 21.20 -15.80 17.81
C ARG A 67 22.55 -16.11 17.15
N CYS A 68 22.56 -16.40 15.84
CA CYS A 68 23.80 -16.56 15.10
C CYS A 68 24.68 -15.31 15.11
N TYR A 69 24.10 -14.11 15.00
CA TYR A 69 24.86 -12.85 14.97
C TYR A 69 25.38 -12.42 16.35
N THR A 70 24.94 -13.07 17.43
CA THR A 70 25.41 -12.79 18.79
C THR A 70 26.57 -13.69 19.21
N VAL A 71 26.90 -14.72 18.42
CA VAL A 71 28.04 -15.61 18.67
C VAL A 71 29.28 -15.01 17.98
N PRO A 72 30.34 -14.63 18.72
CA PRO A 72 31.51 -13.96 18.15
C PRO A 72 32.18 -14.73 17.00
N SER A 73 32.17 -16.06 17.07
CA SER A 73 32.79 -16.95 16.07
C SER A 73 31.85 -17.33 14.92
N PHE A 74 30.62 -16.82 14.87
CA PHE A 74 29.66 -17.22 13.84
C PHE A 74 30.18 -16.91 12.43
N PHE A 75 30.74 -15.72 12.23
CA PHE A 75 31.32 -15.34 10.95
C PHE A 75 32.67 -16.01 10.66
N ASP A 76 33.35 -16.51 11.69
CA ASP A 76 34.58 -17.32 11.51
C ASP A 76 34.23 -18.75 11.06
N MET A 77 33.14 -19.32 11.58
CA MET A 77 32.62 -20.64 11.19
C MET A 77 31.91 -20.61 9.84
N TYR A 78 31.26 -19.49 9.53
CA TYR A 78 30.53 -19.27 8.29
C TYR A 78 31.03 -17.99 7.62
N PRO A 79 32.26 -18.00 7.08
CA PRO A 79 32.78 -16.87 6.35
C PRO A 79 31.82 -16.55 5.21
N HIS A 80 31.46 -15.27 5.07
CA HIS A 80 30.65 -14.83 3.95
C HIS A 80 31.42 -15.10 2.65
N MET A 81 31.05 -16.19 1.99
CA MET A 81 31.60 -16.54 0.70
C MET A 81 30.94 -15.66 -0.35
N ILE A 82 31.66 -14.62 -0.75
CA ILE A 82 31.36 -13.90 -1.99
C ILE A 82 31.77 -14.84 -3.13
N PRO A 83 30.87 -15.20 -4.06
CA PRO A 83 31.23 -16.00 -5.22
C PRO A 83 32.45 -15.42 -5.94
N ASP A 84 33.35 -16.27 -6.42
CA ASP A 84 34.60 -15.79 -7.06
C ASP A 84 34.33 -14.83 -8.21
N ALA A 85 33.25 -15.06 -8.97
CA ALA A 85 32.81 -14.16 -10.04
C ALA A 85 32.45 -12.74 -9.53
N GLU A 86 31.78 -12.63 -8.38
CA GLU A 86 31.45 -11.34 -7.76
C GLU A 86 32.67 -10.68 -7.15
N LYS A 87 33.57 -11.48 -6.55
CA LYS A 87 34.82 -11.00 -5.96
C LYS A 87 35.73 -10.39 -7.04
N ILE A 88 35.86 -11.06 -8.18
CA ILE A 88 36.56 -10.58 -9.38
C ILE A 88 35.87 -9.32 -9.90
N ALA A 89 34.54 -9.34 -10.05
CA ALA A 89 33.80 -8.18 -10.53
C ALA A 89 33.94 -6.94 -9.63
N ILE A 90 34.09 -7.10 -8.32
CA ILE A 90 34.26 -5.98 -7.37
C ILE A 90 35.71 -5.49 -7.34
N LEU A 91 36.69 -6.41 -7.31
CA LEU A 91 38.11 -6.07 -7.16
C LEU A 91 38.75 -5.62 -8.47
N GLU A 92 38.29 -6.15 -9.61
CA GLU A 92 38.83 -5.86 -10.94
C GLU A 92 38.01 -4.80 -11.69
N GLN A 93 36.94 -4.26 -11.09
CA GLN A 93 36.23 -3.13 -11.69
C GLN A 93 37.18 -1.94 -11.80
N GLU A 94 37.37 -1.45 -13.02
CA GLU A 94 38.15 -0.25 -13.27
C GLU A 94 37.58 0.92 -12.46
N ALA A 95 38.47 1.69 -11.82
CA ALA A 95 38.07 2.76 -10.90
C ALA A 95 37.14 3.80 -11.57
N ASP A 96 37.30 4.05 -12.87
CA ASP A 96 36.41 4.92 -13.65
C ASP A 96 35.04 4.30 -13.91
N ALA A 97 34.97 2.99 -14.18
CA ALA A 97 33.70 2.28 -14.32
C ALA A 97 32.92 2.27 -13.00
N SER A 98 33.61 2.07 -11.87
CA SER A 98 33.00 2.11 -10.53
C SER A 98 32.44 3.50 -10.19
N ARG A 99 33.23 4.56 -10.41
CA ARG A 99 32.77 5.95 -10.22
C ARG A 99 31.56 6.29 -11.10
N THR A 100 31.60 5.85 -12.35
CA THR A 100 30.50 6.10 -13.29
C THR A 100 29.23 5.36 -12.87
N GLN A 101 29.34 4.12 -12.42
CA GLN A 101 28.19 3.36 -11.93
C GLN A 101 27.61 3.99 -10.66
N HIS A 102 28.45 4.33 -9.70
CA HIS A 102 28.03 5.02 -8.48
C HIS A 102 27.30 6.35 -8.79
N ALA A 103 27.81 7.13 -9.74
CA ALA A 103 27.15 8.37 -10.16
C ALA A 103 25.75 8.13 -10.75
N ARG A 104 25.56 7.05 -11.53
CA ARG A 104 24.24 6.65 -12.06
C ARG A 104 23.30 6.20 -10.96
N ASP A 105 23.78 5.40 -10.02
CA ASP A 105 22.96 4.90 -8.92
C ASP A 105 22.48 6.07 -8.04
N MET A 106 23.37 7.00 -7.72
CA MET A 106 23.02 8.22 -6.98
C MET A 106 22.07 9.12 -7.78
N ALA A 107 22.20 9.20 -9.10
CA ALA A 107 21.22 9.88 -9.94
C ALA A 107 19.83 9.22 -9.85
N GLY A 108 19.76 7.89 -9.97
CA GLY A 108 18.52 7.14 -9.85
C GLY A 108 17.84 7.31 -8.48
N VAL A 109 18.60 7.33 -7.39
CA VAL A 109 18.08 7.60 -6.05
C VAL A 109 17.52 9.03 -5.96
N ARG A 110 18.26 10.03 -6.45
CA ARG A 110 17.79 11.42 -6.47
C ARG A 110 16.50 11.59 -7.27
N ASP A 111 16.41 10.94 -8.43
CA ASP A 111 15.22 11.00 -9.28
C ASP A 111 14.01 10.36 -8.61
N ARG A 112 14.19 9.20 -7.98
CA ARG A 112 13.13 8.55 -7.19
C ARG A 112 12.65 9.46 -6.06
N LEU A 113 13.57 10.05 -5.29
CA LEU A 113 13.24 10.96 -4.21
C LEU A 113 12.53 12.22 -4.73
N ALA A 114 12.90 12.71 -5.90
CA ALA A 114 12.22 13.84 -6.54
C ALA A 114 10.76 13.50 -6.88
N VAL A 115 10.49 12.28 -7.37
CA VAL A 115 9.12 11.80 -7.63
C VAL A 115 8.30 11.73 -6.33
N GLU A 116 8.86 11.15 -5.27
CA GLU A 116 8.19 11.06 -3.97
C GLU A 116 7.92 12.46 -3.39
N ARG A 117 8.90 13.36 -3.45
CA ARG A 117 8.75 14.77 -3.04
C ARG A 117 7.61 15.46 -3.79
N ASN A 118 7.53 15.27 -5.12
CA ASN A 118 6.46 15.86 -5.93
C ASN A 118 5.09 15.31 -5.55
N ALA A 119 4.99 14.00 -5.26
CA ALA A 119 3.75 13.39 -4.81
C ALA A 119 3.27 13.96 -3.45
N PHE A 120 4.20 14.17 -2.51
CA PHE A 120 3.87 14.82 -1.23
C PHE A 120 3.48 16.28 -1.42
N GLN A 121 4.18 17.02 -2.29
CA GLN A 121 3.85 18.41 -2.59
C GLN A 121 2.44 18.55 -3.18
N ALA A 122 2.04 17.62 -4.06
CA ALA A 122 0.68 17.57 -4.60
C ALA A 122 -0.37 17.26 -3.53
N LYS A 123 -0.09 16.33 -2.60
CA LYS A 123 -0.98 16.05 -1.46
C LYS A 123 -1.14 17.25 -0.54
N ILE A 124 -0.02 17.94 -0.23
CA ILE A 124 -0.04 19.17 0.55
C ILE A 124 -0.89 20.24 -0.14
N GLY A 125 -0.75 20.42 -1.46
CA GLY A 125 -1.58 21.35 -2.22
C GLY A 125 -3.07 21.05 -2.10
N LYS A 126 -3.48 19.78 -2.22
CA LYS A 126 -4.88 19.35 -2.04
C LYS A 126 -5.39 19.62 -0.63
N LEU A 127 -4.59 19.33 0.39
CA LEU A 127 -4.96 19.58 1.79
C LEU A 127 -5.12 21.08 2.07
N LYS A 128 -4.21 21.92 1.57
CA LYS A 128 -4.34 23.38 1.67
C LYS A 128 -5.62 23.90 1.02
N ALA A 129 -5.94 23.42 -0.19
CA ALA A 129 -7.19 23.80 -0.86
C ALA A 129 -8.43 23.38 -0.06
N ARG A 130 -8.40 22.18 0.55
CA ARG A 130 -9.49 21.71 1.40
C ARG A 130 -9.64 22.52 2.68
N ILE A 131 -8.54 22.94 3.30
CA ILE A 131 -8.56 23.81 4.48
C ILE A 131 -9.26 25.12 4.15
N VAL A 132 -8.85 25.80 3.07
CA VAL A 132 -9.49 27.06 2.64
C VAL A 132 -10.98 26.88 2.36
N HIS A 133 -11.37 25.78 1.72
CA HIS A 133 -12.79 25.50 1.49
C HIS A 133 -13.57 25.34 2.80
N LEU A 134 -13.03 24.58 3.75
CA LEU A 134 -13.68 24.37 5.06
C LEU A 134 -13.72 25.65 5.90
N GLU A 135 -12.69 26.49 5.82
CA GLU A 135 -12.67 27.80 6.48
C GLU A 135 -13.79 28.69 5.93
N ASN A 136 -13.99 28.71 4.61
CA ASN A 136 -15.10 29.46 4.01
C ASN A 136 -16.46 28.91 4.43
N ASP A 137 -16.64 27.59 4.42
CA ASP A 137 -17.88 26.96 4.87
C ASP A 137 -18.16 27.29 6.33
N GLN A 138 -17.14 27.28 7.18
CA GLN A 138 -17.28 27.64 8.60
C GLN A 138 -17.75 29.08 8.78
N VAL A 139 -17.20 30.04 8.02
CA VAL A 139 -17.63 31.44 8.06
C VAL A 139 -19.09 31.57 7.63
N ASP A 140 -19.49 30.90 6.53
CA ASP A 140 -20.87 30.88 6.05
C ASP A 140 -21.84 30.27 7.09
N TYR A 141 -21.43 29.21 7.78
CA TYR A 141 -22.23 28.63 8.85
C TYR A 141 -22.42 29.57 10.04
N GLU A 142 -21.37 30.27 10.48
CA GLU A 142 -21.47 31.23 11.58
C GLU A 142 -22.35 32.44 11.19
N GLU A 143 -22.26 32.92 9.95
CA GLU A 143 -23.14 33.99 9.46
C GLU A 143 -24.61 33.54 9.45
N LYS A 144 -24.90 32.35 8.90
CA LYS A 144 -26.24 31.78 8.90
C LYS A 144 -26.78 31.62 10.32
N LYS A 145 -25.97 31.09 11.23
CA LYS A 145 -26.33 30.91 12.64
C LYS A 145 -26.70 32.25 13.28
N LYS A 146 -25.94 33.31 13.01
CA LYS A 146 -26.26 34.66 13.49
C LYS A 146 -27.61 35.13 12.94
N ILE A 147 -27.83 35.03 11.62
CA ILE A 147 -29.08 35.45 10.98
C ILE A 147 -30.28 34.71 11.57
N PHE A 148 -30.18 33.38 11.73
CA PHE A 148 -31.26 32.59 12.33
C PHE A 148 -31.51 32.98 13.79
N GLY A 149 -30.46 33.30 14.55
CA GLY A 149 -30.57 33.85 15.90
C GLY A 149 -31.35 35.16 15.91
N ASP A 150 -30.94 36.13 15.08
CA ASP A 150 -31.57 37.45 14.97
C ASP A 150 -33.05 37.33 14.57
N GLN A 151 -33.36 36.49 13.57
CA GLN A 151 -34.74 36.21 13.15
C GLN A 151 -35.59 35.61 14.26
N THR A 152 -35.02 34.70 15.06
CA THR A 152 -35.74 34.06 16.18
C THR A 152 -36.08 35.08 17.26
N VAL A 153 -35.14 35.98 17.58
CA VAL A 153 -35.37 37.07 18.53
C VAL A 153 -36.42 38.05 18.02
N GLU A 154 -36.34 38.46 16.75
CA GLU A 154 -37.32 39.36 16.13
C GLU A 154 -38.74 38.78 16.14
N LEU A 155 -38.88 37.49 15.82
CA LEU A 155 -40.16 36.79 15.88
C LEU A 155 -40.71 36.73 17.32
N HIS A 156 -39.86 36.51 18.32
CA HIS A 156 -40.28 36.51 19.72
C HIS A 156 -40.80 37.89 20.14
N MET A 157 -40.06 38.95 19.85
CA MET A 157 -40.47 40.32 20.17
C MET A 157 -41.79 40.70 19.50
N ARG A 158 -41.96 40.40 18.20
CA ARG A 158 -43.23 40.63 17.51
C ARG A 158 -44.39 39.86 18.14
N THR A 159 -44.14 38.63 18.59
CA THR A 159 -45.17 37.82 19.25
C THR A 159 -45.58 38.43 20.59
N GLU A 160 -44.62 38.94 21.37
CA GLU A 160 -44.88 39.65 22.63
C GLU A 160 -45.64 40.96 22.41
N GLU A 161 -45.26 41.75 21.39
CA GLU A 161 -45.97 42.99 21.02
C GLU A 161 -47.41 42.71 20.61
N LEU A 162 -47.65 41.68 19.80
CA LEU A 162 -49.00 41.26 19.40
C LEU A 162 -49.83 40.77 20.59
N ALA A 163 -49.21 40.06 21.55
CA ALA A 163 -49.89 39.64 22.77
C ALA A 163 -50.25 40.84 23.67
N ALA A 164 -49.34 41.80 23.82
CA ALA A 164 -49.58 43.03 24.59
C ALA A 164 -50.64 43.94 23.97
N ALA A 165 -50.78 43.94 22.65
CA ALA A 165 -51.81 44.72 21.95
C ALA A 165 -53.23 44.13 22.05
N GLN A 166 -53.37 42.88 22.52
CA GLN A 166 -54.66 42.19 22.68
C GLN A 166 -55.24 42.29 24.09
N THR A 167 -54.48 42.84 25.04
CA THR A 167 -54.89 43.13 26.43
C THR A 167 -55.23 44.60 26.60
#